data_AF-A0A0F3IX42-F1
#
_entry.id   AF-A0A0F3IX42-F1
#
_cell.length_a   1.000
_cell.length_b   1.000
_cell.length_c   1.000
_cell.angle_alpha   90.00
_cell.angle_beta   90.00
_cell.angle_gamma   90.00
#
_symmetry.space_group_name_H-M   'P 1'
#
loop_
_entity.id
_entity.type
_entity.pdbx_description
1 polymer ?
#
loop_
_entity_poly.entity_id
_entity_poly.type
_entity_poly.pdbx_seq_one_letter_code
_entity_poly.pdbx_strand_id
1 'polypeptide(L)'
;LADVAKALLHQVPHVGLTIDPIEGRGFEYHTGVGFTLFARTVRGELGRGGRYRAGPEQSEASTGVTLEMDAILPAVPAPPPRKRLFLPVGTPIDVGPRARAEGWITIAGLDPLEAVDETAKRLNCHAIFRGGRIIELEERA
;
A
#
# COMPACT_ATOMS: atom_id res chain seq x y z
N LEU A 1 -14.26 -28.41 8.77
CA LEU A 1 -14.64 -27.45 7.69
C LEU A 1 -15.93 -26.69 8.04
N ALA A 2 -17.04 -27.37 8.34
CA ALA A 2 -18.31 -26.74 8.70
C ALA A 2 -18.18 -25.69 9.82
N ASP A 3 -17.44 -25.98 10.89
CA ASP A 3 -17.22 -25.04 11.99
C ASP A 3 -16.46 -23.78 11.55
N VAL A 4 -15.47 -23.93 10.66
CA VAL A 4 -14.71 -22.80 10.11
C VAL A 4 -15.60 -21.94 9.22
N ALA A 5 -16.38 -22.56 8.34
CA ALA A 5 -17.32 -21.84 7.48
C ALA A 5 -18.37 -21.08 8.32
N LYS A 6 -18.93 -21.73 9.36
CA LYS A 6 -19.87 -21.10 10.29
C LYS A 6 -19.24 -19.92 11.03
N ALA A 7 -18.03 -20.08 11.56
CA ALA A 7 -17.32 -19.01 12.24
C ALA A 7 -17.01 -17.83 11.30
N LEU A 8 -16.57 -18.11 10.06
CA LEU A 8 -16.27 -17.09 9.06
C LEU A 8 -17.53 -16.30 8.67
N LEU A 9 -18.63 -16.98 8.35
CA LEU A 9 -19.89 -16.34 7.97
C LEU A 9 -20.55 -15.60 9.15
N HIS A 10 -20.26 -15.99 10.40
CA HIS A 10 -20.68 -15.21 11.56
C HIS A 10 -19.90 -13.90 11.69
N GLN A 11 -18.59 -13.91 11.44
CA GLN A 11 -17.73 -12.72 11.57
C GLN A 11 -17.81 -11.79 10.35
N VAL A 12 -17.98 -12.35 9.14
CA VAL A 12 -18.05 -11.60 7.87
C VAL A 12 -19.25 -12.09 7.06
N PRO A 13 -20.49 -11.69 7.42
CA PRO A 13 -21.72 -12.29 6.88
C PRO A 13 -21.93 -12.19 5.37
N HIS A 14 -21.25 -11.25 4.71
CA HIS A 14 -21.40 -10.98 3.28
C HIS A 14 -20.18 -11.41 2.45
N VAL A 15 -19.26 -12.18 3.04
CA VAL A 15 -18.15 -12.73 2.27
C VAL A 15 -18.65 -13.79 1.29
N GLY A 16 -18.17 -13.72 0.05
CA GLY A 16 -18.36 -14.83 -0.89
C GLY A 16 -17.49 -16.00 -0.46
N LEU A 17 -18.11 -17.14 -0.13
CA LEU A 17 -17.42 -18.35 0.29
C LEU A 17 -17.68 -19.47 -0.72
N THR A 18 -16.62 -20.01 -1.30
CA THR A 18 -16.65 -21.23 -2.12
C THR A 18 -15.91 -22.34 -1.36
N ILE A 19 -16.32 -23.59 -1.61
CA ILE A 19 -15.66 -24.78 -1.07
C ILE A 19 -15.11 -25.57 -2.25
N ASP A 20 -13.79 -25.71 -2.30
CA ASP A 20 -13.10 -26.55 -3.27
C ASP A 20 -12.52 -27.79 -2.55
N PRO A 21 -13.16 -28.96 -2.67
CA PRO A 21 -12.70 -30.18 -2.00
C PRO A 21 -11.46 -30.81 -2.66
N ILE A 22 -11.05 -30.35 -3.84
CA ILE A 22 -9.91 -30.91 -4.59
C ILE A 22 -8.68 -29.99 -4.58
N GLU A 23 -8.72 -28.88 -3.84
CA GLU A 23 -7.55 -28.02 -3.64
C GLU A 23 -6.44 -28.78 -2.89
N GLY A 24 -5.36 -29.08 -3.62
CA GLY A 24 -4.22 -29.88 -3.14
C GLY A 24 -2.90 -29.10 -3.05
N ARG A 25 -2.88 -27.79 -3.34
CA ARG A 25 -1.62 -27.02 -3.29
C ARG A 25 -1.12 -26.92 -1.86
N GLY A 26 0.15 -27.28 -1.66
CA GLY A 26 0.76 -27.30 -0.32
C GLY A 26 0.27 -28.46 0.56
N PHE A 27 -0.25 -29.55 -0.02
CA PHE A 27 -0.74 -30.73 0.72
C PHE A 27 0.29 -31.32 1.70
N GLU A 28 1.58 -31.28 1.35
CA GLU A 28 2.66 -31.76 2.24
C GLU A 28 2.95 -30.82 3.42
N TYR A 29 2.53 -29.56 3.32
CA TYR A 29 2.75 -28.53 4.34
C TYR A 29 1.50 -28.30 5.21
N HIS A 30 0.31 -28.35 4.62
CA HIS A 30 -0.94 -28.10 5.32
C HIS A 30 -1.46 -29.35 6.01
N THR A 31 -1.85 -29.21 7.28
CA THR A 31 -2.30 -30.32 8.13
C THR A 31 -3.79 -30.24 8.46
N GLY A 32 -4.54 -29.39 7.76
CA GLY A 32 -5.95 -29.16 7.99
C GLY A 32 -6.56 -28.21 6.96
N VAL A 33 -7.49 -27.36 7.40
CA VAL A 33 -8.17 -26.41 6.50
C VAL A 33 -7.14 -25.41 5.93
N GLY A 34 -7.05 -25.38 4.60
CA GLY A 34 -6.43 -24.31 3.82
C GLY A 34 -7.47 -23.34 3.27
N PHE A 35 -7.04 -22.15 2.88
CA PHE A 35 -7.89 -21.15 2.23
C PHE A 35 -7.08 -20.28 1.28
N THR A 36 -7.78 -19.70 0.32
CA THR A 36 -7.24 -18.73 -0.63
C THR A 36 -8.16 -17.53 -0.68
N LEU A 37 -7.59 -16.33 -0.73
CA LEU A 37 -8.29 -15.06 -0.78
C LEU A 37 -8.33 -14.55 -2.23
N PHE A 38 -9.51 -14.09 -2.65
CA PHE A 38 -9.72 -13.53 -3.97
C PHE A 38 -10.44 -12.18 -3.87
N ALA A 39 -10.17 -11.28 -4.82
CA ALA A 39 -10.92 -10.05 -5.00
C ALA A 39 -11.58 -10.04 -6.39
N ARG A 40 -12.72 -9.36 -6.50
CA ARG A 40 -13.42 -9.21 -7.79
C ARG A 40 -12.73 -8.28 -8.76
N THR A 41 -11.95 -7.33 -8.23
CA THR A 41 -11.37 -6.22 -8.98
C THR A 41 -10.02 -6.55 -9.60
N VAL A 42 -9.38 -7.64 -9.19
CA VAL A 42 -8.07 -8.06 -9.68
C VAL A 42 -8.07 -9.53 -10.06
N ARG A 43 -7.20 -9.88 -11.00
CA ARG A 43 -7.00 -11.27 -11.41
C ARG A 43 -6.03 -11.95 -10.47
N GLY A 44 -6.32 -13.20 -10.11
CA GLY A 44 -5.42 -14.04 -9.30
C GLY A 44 -5.77 -14.03 -7.82
N GLU A 45 -4.90 -14.65 -7.04
CA GLU A 45 -5.02 -14.81 -5.59
C GLU A 45 -4.44 -13.58 -4.90
N LEU A 46 -5.12 -13.07 -3.87
CA LEU A 46 -4.55 -12.02 -3.01
C LEU A 46 -3.60 -12.60 -1.96
N GLY A 47 -3.74 -13.89 -1.69
CA GLY A 47 -3.01 -14.59 -0.65
C GLY A 47 -3.64 -15.92 -0.34
N ARG A 48 -2.90 -16.75 0.39
CA ARG A 48 -3.32 -18.08 0.80
C ARG A 48 -2.77 -18.41 2.17
N GLY A 49 -3.44 -19.31 2.86
CA GLY A 49 -3.10 -19.67 4.22
C GLY A 49 -3.77 -20.95 4.64
N GLY A 50 -3.54 -21.32 5.89
CA GLY A 50 -4.14 -22.51 6.42
C GLY A 50 -3.51 -22.96 7.71
N ARG A 51 -3.95 -24.13 8.15
CA ARG A 51 -3.34 -24.85 9.27
C ARG A 51 -2.10 -25.60 8.79
N TYR A 52 -1.04 -25.54 9.58
CA TYR A 52 0.20 -26.27 9.36
C TYR A 52 0.80 -26.65 10.70
N ARG A 53 1.97 -27.30 10.67
CA ARG A 53 2.75 -27.58 11.87
C ARG A 53 4.11 -26.90 11.81
N ALA A 54 4.48 -26.18 12.86
CA ALA A 54 5.74 -25.47 12.95
C ALA A 54 6.71 -26.16 13.92
N GLY A 55 7.95 -25.68 13.91
CA GLY A 55 9.00 -26.11 14.83
C GLY A 55 9.65 -27.46 14.45
N PRO A 56 10.62 -27.91 15.27
CA PRO A 56 11.28 -29.19 15.09
C PRO A 56 10.26 -30.32 15.03
N GLU A 57 10.45 -31.24 14.08
CA GLU A 57 9.58 -32.40 13.85
C GLU A 57 8.08 -32.05 13.67
N GLN A 58 7.75 -30.81 13.28
CA GLN A 58 6.35 -30.40 13.07
C GLN A 58 5.49 -30.56 14.35
N SER A 59 6.08 -30.31 15.51
CA SER A 59 5.42 -30.55 16.80
C SER A 59 4.36 -29.51 17.15
N GLU A 60 4.51 -28.27 16.71
CA GLU A 60 3.65 -27.15 17.11
C GLU A 60 2.46 -26.98 16.15
N ALA A 61 1.24 -26.89 16.68
CA ALA A 61 0.07 -26.59 15.86
C ALA A 61 0.05 -25.09 15.50
N SER A 62 -0.01 -24.78 14.21
CA SER A 62 0.10 -23.39 13.73
C SER A 62 -0.92 -23.07 12.65
N THR A 63 -1.18 -21.78 12.47
CA THR A 63 -1.96 -21.27 11.34
C THR A 63 -1.41 -19.92 10.92
N GLY A 64 -1.49 -19.63 9.63
CA GLY A 64 -0.94 -18.41 9.06
C GLY A 64 -1.47 -18.15 7.67
N VAL A 65 -1.12 -16.98 7.16
CA VAL A 65 -1.50 -16.51 5.83
C VAL A 65 -0.32 -15.73 5.24
N THR A 66 -0.09 -15.92 3.95
CA THR A 66 0.81 -15.09 3.17
C THR A 66 -0.03 -14.24 2.23
N LEU A 67 0.26 -12.94 2.21
CA LEU A 67 -0.41 -11.95 1.36
C LEU A 67 0.54 -11.52 0.24
N GLU A 68 0.05 -11.59 -1.00
CA GLU A 68 0.81 -11.20 -2.19
C GLU A 68 0.57 -9.71 -2.46
N MET A 69 1.49 -8.85 -1.98
CA MET A 69 1.31 -7.41 -2.06
C MET A 69 1.20 -6.88 -3.50
N ASP A 70 1.86 -7.53 -4.45
CA ASP A 70 1.75 -7.19 -5.88
C ASP A 70 0.33 -7.44 -6.43
N ALA A 71 -0.42 -8.39 -5.87
CA ALA A 71 -1.81 -8.63 -6.21
C ALA A 71 -2.78 -7.73 -5.43
N ILE A 72 -2.42 -7.36 -4.20
CA ILE A 72 -3.24 -6.49 -3.33
C ILE A 72 -3.18 -5.02 -3.75
N LEU A 73 -1.99 -4.50 -4.10
CA LEU A 73 -1.80 -3.08 -4.42
C LEU A 73 -2.71 -2.58 -5.56
N PRO A 74 -2.93 -3.34 -6.65
CA PRO A 74 -3.90 -2.95 -7.68
C PRO A 74 -5.37 -3.05 -7.24
N ALA A 75 -5.68 -3.83 -6.19
CA ALA A 75 -7.04 -4.04 -5.71
C ALA A 75 -7.52 -2.94 -4.75
N VAL A 76 -6.60 -2.17 -4.17
CA VAL A 76 -6.92 -1.09 -3.22
C VAL A 76 -7.10 0.24 -3.93
N PRO A 77 -8.03 1.11 -3.49
CA PRO A 77 -8.18 2.45 -4.05
C PRO A 77 -6.88 3.26 -3.92
N ALA A 78 -6.54 4.01 -4.96
CA ALA A 78 -5.43 4.93 -4.91
C ALA A 78 -5.69 6.00 -3.82
N PRO A 79 -4.66 6.36 -3.02
CA PRO A 79 -4.80 7.47 -2.08
C PRO A 79 -5.06 8.78 -2.83
N PRO A 80 -5.74 9.76 -2.20
CA PRO A 80 -5.97 11.04 -2.83
C PRO A 80 -4.64 11.71 -3.21
N PRO A 81 -4.56 12.37 -4.38
CA PRO A 81 -3.32 13.00 -4.83
C PRO A 81 -2.92 14.12 -3.86
N ARG A 82 -1.63 14.15 -3.48
CA ARG A 82 -1.07 15.22 -2.66
C ARG A 82 -0.33 16.22 -3.54
N LYS A 83 -0.55 17.51 -3.32
CA LYS A 83 0.16 18.58 -4.02
C LYS A 83 1.64 18.59 -3.60
N ARG A 84 2.52 18.84 -4.58
CA ARG A 84 3.98 18.93 -4.39
C ARG A 84 4.40 20.39 -4.28
N LEU A 85 5.25 20.72 -3.31
CA LEU A 85 5.81 22.04 -3.08
C LEU A 85 7.32 21.99 -3.26
N PHE A 86 7.85 22.77 -4.19
CA PHE A 86 9.30 22.96 -4.34
C PHE A 86 9.81 23.97 -3.32
N LEU A 87 10.90 23.64 -2.64
CA LEU A 87 11.58 24.47 -1.65
C LEU A 87 12.99 24.77 -2.15
N PRO A 88 13.22 25.91 -2.84
CA PRO A 88 14.55 26.27 -3.35
C PRO A 88 15.61 26.35 -2.25
N VAL A 89 16.88 26.24 -2.63
CA VAL A 89 18.01 26.48 -1.72
C VAL A 89 17.84 27.85 -1.04
N GLY A 90 18.07 27.91 0.27
CA GLY A 90 17.84 29.10 1.09
C GLY A 90 16.42 29.22 1.67
N THR A 91 15.51 28.27 1.39
CA THR A 91 14.23 28.17 2.10
C THR A 91 14.46 27.94 3.60
N PRO A 92 13.80 28.69 4.50
CA PRO A 92 13.90 28.47 5.94
C PRO A 92 13.53 27.05 6.35
N ILE A 93 14.28 26.49 7.30
CA ILE A 93 14.20 25.06 7.68
C ILE A 93 12.82 24.65 8.22
N ASP A 94 12.07 25.57 8.82
CA ASP A 94 10.75 25.33 9.42
C ASP A 94 9.62 25.20 8.38
N VAL A 95 9.83 25.75 7.18
CA VAL A 95 8.82 25.74 6.10
C VAL A 95 8.49 24.31 5.67
N GLY A 96 9.51 23.45 5.54
CA GLY A 96 9.32 22.07 5.10
C GLY A 96 8.41 21.25 6.03
N PRO A 97 8.73 21.14 7.34
CA PRO A 97 7.86 20.48 8.31
C PRO A 97 6.44 21.05 8.35
N ARG A 98 6.28 22.38 8.33
CA ARG A 98 4.95 23.03 8.35
C ARG A 98 4.13 22.67 7.12
N ALA A 99 4.72 22.79 5.93
CA ALA A 99 4.03 22.42 4.69
C ALA A 99 3.64 20.93 4.67
N ARG A 100 4.49 20.03 5.19
CA ARG A 100 4.15 18.59 5.28
C ARG A 100 2.98 18.33 6.24
N ALA A 101 2.91 19.05 7.36
CA ALA A 101 1.78 18.98 8.29
C ALA A 101 0.46 19.46 7.65
N GLU A 102 0.53 20.40 6.70
CA GLU A 102 -0.60 20.88 5.90
C GLU A 102 -0.94 19.95 4.70
N GLY A 103 -0.23 18.83 4.54
CA GLY A 103 -0.53 17.83 3.50
C GLY A 103 0.33 17.91 2.25
N TRP A 104 1.26 18.87 2.14
CA TRP A 104 2.17 18.96 1.01
C TRP A 104 3.20 17.83 0.99
N ILE A 105 3.61 17.43 -0.22
CA ILE A 105 4.86 16.72 -0.47
C ILE A 105 5.93 17.77 -0.75
N THR A 106 6.92 17.92 0.11
CA THR A 106 7.98 18.92 -0.09
C THR A 106 9.16 18.33 -0.85
N ILE A 107 9.65 19.04 -1.86
CA ILE A 107 10.86 18.70 -2.62
C ILE A 107 11.89 19.80 -2.41
N ALA A 108 13.04 19.46 -1.82
CA ALA A 108 14.12 20.41 -1.59
C ALA A 108 14.97 20.60 -2.86
N GLY A 109 15.22 21.85 -3.22
CA GLY A 109 16.25 22.24 -4.18
C GLY A 109 17.63 21.99 -3.58
N LEU A 110 18.56 21.55 -4.42
CA LEU A 110 19.91 21.15 -4.00
C LEU A 110 21.00 22.05 -4.59
N ASP A 111 20.68 22.80 -5.63
CA ASP A 111 21.62 23.66 -6.33
C ASP A 111 21.12 25.12 -6.29
N PRO A 112 21.86 26.07 -5.70
CA PRO A 112 21.45 27.47 -5.66
C PRO A 112 21.41 28.14 -7.05
N LEU A 113 22.02 27.54 -8.08
CA LEU A 113 22.05 28.06 -9.45
C LEU A 113 20.97 27.44 -10.35
N GLU A 114 20.14 26.53 -9.82
CA GLU A 114 19.11 25.90 -10.64
C GLU A 114 18.01 26.89 -11.04
N ALA A 115 17.52 26.75 -12.26
CA ALA A 115 16.35 27.48 -12.72
C ALA A 115 15.11 26.99 -11.95
N VAL A 116 14.80 27.67 -10.84
CA VAL A 116 13.79 27.26 -9.85
C VAL A 116 12.46 26.83 -10.47
N ASP A 117 11.93 27.61 -11.42
CA ASP A 117 10.62 27.32 -12.04
C ASP A 117 10.69 26.08 -12.94
N GLU A 118 11.76 25.96 -13.73
CA GLU A 118 11.98 24.82 -14.63
C GLU A 118 12.26 23.53 -13.84
N THR A 119 13.04 23.60 -12.76
CA THR A 119 13.24 22.44 -11.87
C THR A 119 11.92 22.05 -11.21
N ALA A 120 11.15 23.01 -10.69
CA ALA A 120 9.87 22.72 -10.05
C ALA A 120 8.91 22.04 -11.03
N LYS A 121 8.80 22.53 -12.28
CA LYS A 121 8.00 21.91 -13.35
C LYS A 121 8.49 20.49 -13.65
N ARG A 122 9.80 20.31 -13.90
CA ARG A 122 10.43 18.99 -14.17
C ARG A 122 10.18 17.96 -13.06
N LEU A 123 10.07 18.42 -11.81
CA LEU A 123 9.81 17.57 -10.64
C LEU A 123 8.32 17.38 -10.33
N ASN A 124 7.43 17.85 -11.22
CA ASN A 124 5.98 17.82 -11.08
C ASN A 124 5.47 18.54 -9.83
N CYS A 125 6.16 19.61 -9.42
CA CYS A 125 5.71 20.47 -8.33
C CYS A 125 4.46 21.25 -8.75
N HIS A 126 3.55 21.42 -7.81
CA HIS A 126 2.32 22.20 -7.99
C HIS A 126 2.53 23.65 -7.57
N ALA A 127 3.53 23.90 -6.72
CA ALA A 127 3.84 25.22 -6.19
C ALA A 127 5.32 25.33 -5.83
N ILE A 128 5.79 26.55 -5.63
CA ILE A 128 7.15 26.91 -5.21
C ILE A 128 7.08 27.80 -3.97
N PHE A 129 7.98 27.62 -3.02
CA PHE A 129 8.17 28.57 -1.93
C PHE A 129 9.10 29.72 -2.38
N ARG A 130 8.58 30.94 -2.43
CA ARG A 130 9.31 32.15 -2.86
C ARG A 130 8.85 33.36 -2.06
N GLY A 131 9.79 34.16 -1.58
CA GLY A 131 9.48 35.39 -0.85
C GLY A 131 8.63 35.18 0.41
N GLY A 132 8.81 34.05 1.10
CA GLY A 132 8.04 33.73 2.31
C GLY A 132 6.63 33.19 2.06
N ARG A 133 6.26 32.90 0.80
CA ARG A 133 4.92 32.45 0.42
C ARG A 133 4.99 31.26 -0.53
N ILE A 134 3.91 30.49 -0.56
CA ILE A 134 3.69 29.43 -1.56
C ILE A 134 3.03 30.06 -2.77
N ILE A 135 3.63 29.88 -3.96
CA ILE A 135 3.13 30.37 -5.25
C ILE A 135 2.78 29.15 -6.11
N GLU A 136 1.52 29.02 -6.51
CA GLU A 136 1.10 27.92 -7.40
C GLU A 136 1.63 28.12 -8.83
N LEU A 137 1.94 27.02 -9.51
CA LEU A 137 2.39 27.00 -10.90
C LEU A 137 1.21 26.82 -11.85
N GLU A 138 1.13 27.66 -12.88
CA GLU A 138 0.05 27.62 -13.90
C GLU A 138 0.19 26.42 -14.85
N GLU A 139 1.42 25.99 -15.15
CA GLU A 139 1.72 24.86 -16.03
C GLU A 139 2.62 23.83 -15.34
N ARG A 140 2.32 22.55 -15.56
CA ARG A 140 3.10 21.38 -15.12
C ARG A 140 3.69 20.73 -16.37
N ALA A 141 4.89 20.15 -16.26
CA ALA A 141 5.52 19.39 -17.34
C ALA A 141 4.75 18.09 -17.65
#